data_AF-A0A1I7KLE8-F1
#
_entry.id   AF-A0A1I7KLE8-F1
#
_cell.length_a   1.000
_cell.length_b   1.000
_cell.length_c   1.000
_cell.angle_alpha   90.00
_cell.angle_beta   90.00
_cell.angle_gamma   90.00
#
_symmetry.space_group_name_H-M   'P 1'
#
loop_
_entity.id
_entity.type
_entity.pdbx_description
1 polymer ?
#
loop_
_entity_poly.entity_id
_entity_poly.type
_entity_poly.pdbx_seq_one_letter_code
_entity_poly.pdbx_strand_id
1 'polypeptide(L)'
;MMKTNTHRGEVIREAIKASGVAIGVVAEKMSISRKTLYNKFKESSIPFSFILKLGEVIHHDFAQDFPHLSKTAKKEAPKPQPQLSTSLQLSFDGEPQEAYKPNNLRECEQELVNLQRKYINLLEKFNDLLLKTQA
;
A
#
# COMPACT_ATOMS: atom_id res chain seq x y z
N MET A 1 14.78 26.38 13.69
CA MET A 1 15.41 25.04 13.79
C MET A 1 14.32 23.99 13.59
N MET A 2 14.17 23.43 12.39
CA MET A 2 13.05 22.52 12.08
C MET A 2 13.45 21.07 12.37
N LYS A 3 12.96 20.51 13.48
CA LYS A 3 13.04 19.06 13.74
C LYS A 3 11.90 18.37 13.00
N THR A 4 12.05 18.08 11.71
CA THR A 4 11.13 17.22 10.95
C THR A 4 11.56 15.75 11.05
N ASN A 5 11.90 15.29 12.26
CA ASN A 5 12.05 13.87 12.54
C ASN A 5 10.82 13.42 13.33
N THR A 6 9.65 13.54 12.69
CA THR A 6 8.36 13.18 13.29
C THR A 6 8.37 11.69 13.55
N HIS A 7 8.60 11.33 14.82
CA HIS A 7 8.64 9.96 15.28
C HIS A 7 7.25 9.34 15.15
N ARG A 8 7.04 8.50 14.13
CA ARG A 8 5.70 7.97 13.80
C ARG A 8 5.07 7.23 14.99
N GLY A 9 5.88 6.57 15.80
CA GLY A 9 5.43 5.91 17.01
C GLY A 9 4.83 6.85 18.07
N GLU A 10 5.32 8.09 18.18
CA GLU A 10 4.79 9.04 19.18
C GLU A 10 3.45 9.60 18.70
N VAL A 11 3.35 9.93 17.41
CA VAL A 11 2.07 10.38 16.79
C VAL A 11 0.97 9.33 16.99
N ILE A 12 1.29 8.06 16.75
CA ILE A 12 0.34 6.96 16.96
C ILE A 12 -0.11 6.88 18.43
N ARG A 13 0.84 7.03 19.38
CA ARG A 13 0.55 6.98 20.81
C ARG A 13 -0.41 8.10 21.21
N GLU A 14 -0.17 9.31 20.71
CA GLU A 14 -1.06 10.45 20.94
C GLU A 14 -2.44 10.23 20.31
N ALA A 15 -2.52 9.70 19.09
CA ALA A 15 -3.79 9.38 18.44
C ALA A 15 -4.62 8.34 19.20
N ILE A 16 -4.00 7.27 19.72
CA ILE A 16 -4.70 6.28 20.55
C ILE A 16 -5.22 6.93 21.84
N LYS A 17 -4.41 7.80 22.46
CA LYS A 17 -4.81 8.51 23.68
C LYS A 17 -5.97 9.48 23.42
N ALA A 18 -5.94 10.18 22.28
CA ALA A 18 -7.00 11.11 21.86
C ALA A 18 -8.31 10.38 21.50
N SER A 19 -8.21 9.20 20.89
CA SER A 19 -9.36 8.34 20.55
C SER A 19 -10.06 7.76 21.80
N GLY A 20 -9.38 7.72 22.95
CA GLY A 20 -9.94 7.18 24.20
C GLY A 20 -10.05 5.65 24.23
N VAL A 21 -9.58 4.97 23.18
CA VAL A 21 -9.56 3.50 23.10
C VAL A 21 -8.41 2.96 23.93
N ALA A 22 -8.69 1.98 24.79
CA ALA A 22 -7.66 1.34 25.59
C ALA A 22 -6.63 0.62 24.70
N ILE A 23 -5.34 0.80 25.00
CA ILE A 23 -4.21 0.17 24.28
C ILE A 23 -4.39 -1.35 24.17
N GLY A 24 -4.97 -1.99 25.19
CA GLY A 24 -5.25 -3.43 25.17
C GLY A 24 -6.22 -3.84 24.05
N VAL A 25 -7.28 -3.06 23.86
CA VAL A 25 -8.28 -3.31 22.80
C VAL A 25 -7.67 -3.12 21.42
N VAL A 26 -6.83 -2.10 21.26
CA VAL A 26 -6.08 -1.87 20.02
C VAL A 26 -5.18 -3.05 19.70
N ALA A 27 -4.43 -3.56 20.69
CA ALA A 27 -3.54 -4.69 20.50
C ALA A 27 -4.29 -5.96 20.09
N GLU A 28 -5.43 -6.22 20.72
CA GLU A 28 -6.32 -7.36 20.40
C GLU A 28 -6.90 -7.26 18.99
N LYS A 29 -7.38 -6.08 18.58
CA LYS A 29 -7.90 -5.83 17.23
C LYS A 29 -6.83 -5.96 16.14
N MET A 30 -5.59 -5.63 16.48
CA MET A 30 -4.45 -5.72 15.58
C MET A 30 -3.77 -7.11 15.59
N SER A 31 -4.28 -8.07 16.38
CA SER A 31 -3.70 -9.41 16.55
C SER A 31 -2.21 -9.40 16.95
N ILE A 32 -1.81 -8.44 17.79
CA ILE A 32 -0.43 -8.30 18.29
C ILE A 32 -0.40 -8.24 19.82
N SER A 33 0.75 -8.60 20.41
CA SER A 33 0.92 -8.44 21.85
C SER A 33 1.02 -6.95 22.24
N ARG A 34 0.55 -6.61 23.45
CA ARG A 34 0.71 -5.25 24.02
C ARG A 34 2.17 -4.80 24.04
N LYS A 35 3.09 -5.73 24.33
CA LYS A 35 4.55 -5.49 24.29
C LYS A 35 5.00 -5.07 22.89
N THR A 36 4.55 -5.76 21.85
CA THR A 36 4.86 -5.42 20.46
C THR A 36 4.34 -4.02 20.12
N LEU A 37 3.13 -3.69 20.56
CA LEU A 37 2.54 -2.37 20.35
C LEU A 37 3.35 -1.26 21.06
N TYR A 38 3.76 -1.47 22.31
CA TYR A 38 4.64 -0.52 23.02
C TYR A 38 6.00 -0.37 22.37
N ASN A 39 6.57 -1.43 21.80
CA ASN A 39 7.82 -1.35 21.06
C ASN A 39 7.65 -0.50 19.79
N LYS A 40 6.52 -0.63 19.08
CA LYS A 40 6.23 0.21 17.91
C LYS A 40 6.18 1.69 18.25
N PHE A 41 5.70 2.07 19.43
CA PHE A 41 5.70 3.48 19.83
C PHE A 41 7.12 4.08 19.94
N LYS A 42 8.15 3.24 20.07
CA LYS A 42 9.58 3.64 20.10
C LYS A 42 10.26 3.56 18.73
N GLU A 43 9.56 3.11 17.70
CA GLU A 43 10.07 3.07 16.31
C GLU A 43 9.81 4.40 15.61
N SER A 44 10.87 5.03 15.08
CA SER A 44 10.77 6.30 14.35
C SER A 44 10.06 6.13 13.00
N SER A 45 10.25 4.96 12.38
CA SER A 45 9.62 4.58 11.12
C SER A 45 8.72 3.36 11.34
N ILE A 46 7.43 3.55 11.09
CA ILE A 46 6.41 2.50 11.15
C ILE A 46 5.80 2.38 9.75
N PRO A 47 5.59 1.16 9.23
CA PRO A 47 5.02 0.95 7.90
C PRO A 47 3.60 1.51 7.81
N PHE A 48 3.28 2.10 6.67
CA PHE A 48 1.99 2.77 6.44
C PHE A 48 0.79 1.82 6.54
N SER A 49 0.95 0.57 6.10
CA SER A 49 -0.06 -0.48 6.24
C SER A 49 -0.47 -0.73 7.69
N PHE A 50 0.45 -0.53 8.64
CA PHE A 50 0.16 -0.64 10.06
C PHE A 50 -0.62 0.58 10.57
N ILE A 51 -0.25 1.78 10.12
CA ILE A 51 -0.89 3.05 10.50
C ILE A 51 -2.34 3.09 10.00
N LEU A 52 -2.58 2.66 8.76
CA LEU A 52 -3.94 2.60 8.20
C LEU A 52 -4.85 1.66 8.99
N LYS A 53 -4.40 0.41 9.21
CA LYS A 53 -5.15 -0.57 10.01
C LYS A 53 -5.42 -0.04 11.42
N LEU A 54 -4.44 0.64 12.01
CA LEU A 54 -4.63 1.25 13.31
C LEU A 54 -5.67 2.37 13.27
N GLY A 55 -5.62 3.24 12.25
CA GLY A 55 -6.59 4.32 12.04
C GLY A 55 -8.01 3.81 11.88
N GLU A 56 -8.20 2.69 11.19
CA GLU A 56 -9.49 1.99 11.10
C GLU A 56 -9.98 1.50 12.47
N VAL A 57 -9.08 1.00 13.32
CA VAL A 57 -9.41 0.51 14.67
C VAL A 57 -9.77 1.63 15.64
N ILE A 58 -9.12 2.78 15.54
CA ILE A 58 -9.33 3.93 16.44
C ILE A 58 -10.22 5.02 15.84
N HIS A 59 -10.77 4.80 14.64
CA HIS A 59 -11.53 5.75 13.83
C HIS A 59 -10.85 7.13 13.67
N HIS A 60 -9.52 7.13 13.52
CA HIS A 60 -8.71 8.34 13.37
C HIS A 60 -8.13 8.45 11.96
N ASP A 61 -8.25 9.64 11.37
CA ASP A 61 -7.66 9.93 10.06
C ASP A 61 -6.24 10.49 10.22
N PHE A 62 -5.25 9.63 9.97
CA PHE A 62 -3.83 9.98 10.02
C PHE A 62 -3.36 10.82 8.82
N ALA A 63 -4.22 11.17 7.86
CA ALA A 63 -3.86 12.02 6.72
C ALA A 63 -3.44 13.44 7.13
N GLN A 64 -3.96 13.95 8.26
CA GLN A 64 -3.59 15.26 8.80
C GLN A 64 -2.24 15.25 9.51
N ASP A 65 -1.92 14.16 10.21
CA ASP A 65 -0.69 14.03 11.00
C ASP A 65 0.55 13.74 10.14
N PHE A 66 0.35 13.16 8.95
CA PHE A 66 1.43 12.84 8.02
C PHE A 66 1.29 13.58 6.67
N PRO A 67 1.45 14.92 6.63
CA PRO A 67 1.29 15.71 5.41
C PRO A 67 2.39 15.46 4.36
N HIS A 68 3.55 14.94 4.75
CA HIS A 68 4.58 14.49 3.80
C HIS A 68 4.25 13.12 3.16
N LEU A 69 3.28 12.39 3.71
CA LEU A 69 2.77 11.12 3.17
C LEU A 69 1.50 11.33 2.33
N SER A 70 0.83 12.47 2.44
CA SER A 70 -0.44 12.76 1.74
C SER A 70 -0.29 13.27 0.31
N LYS A 71 0.93 13.32 -0.25
CA LYS A 71 1.15 13.72 -1.66
C LYS A 71 0.56 12.74 -2.70
N THR A 72 -0.06 11.65 -2.29
CA THR A 72 -0.85 10.78 -3.18
C THR A 72 -2.35 10.80 -2.91
N ALA A 73 -2.85 11.63 -1.98
CA ALA A 73 -4.26 11.64 -1.62
C ALA A 73 -4.82 13.05 -1.40
N LYS A 74 -4.72 13.93 -2.41
CA LYS A 74 -5.77 14.95 -2.58
C LYS A 74 -6.98 14.23 -3.16
N LYS A 75 -7.87 13.80 -2.27
CA LYS A 75 -9.19 13.26 -2.58
C LYS A 75 -10.14 14.44 -2.76
N GLU A 76 -10.38 14.87 -4.00
CA GLU A 76 -11.68 15.43 -4.36
C GLU A 76 -12.58 14.27 -4.80
N ALA A 77 -13.63 14.01 -4.01
CA ALA A 77 -14.82 13.21 -4.28
C ALA A 77 -14.64 11.70 -4.62
N PRO A 78 -15.67 10.85 -4.38
CA PRO A 78 -15.51 9.42 -4.17
C PRO A 78 -15.47 8.63 -5.48
N LYS A 79 -14.39 7.87 -5.71
CA LYS A 79 -14.36 6.69 -6.58
C LYS A 79 -13.60 5.55 -5.89
N PRO A 80 -14.05 4.29 -6.04
CA PRO A 80 -13.44 3.14 -5.39
C PRO A 80 -12.20 2.67 -6.16
N GLN A 81 -11.24 2.10 -5.41
CA GLN A 81 -10.21 1.10 -5.80
C GLN A 81 -8.72 1.49 -5.68
N PRO A 82 -7.86 0.49 -5.34
CA PRO A 82 -6.62 0.62 -4.57
C PRO A 82 -5.37 0.68 -5.46
N GLN A 83 -4.32 1.40 -5.03
CA GLN A 83 -3.03 1.41 -5.74
C GLN A 83 -1.93 0.78 -4.88
N LEU A 84 -1.57 -0.46 -5.25
CA LEU A 84 -0.27 -1.06 -4.95
C LEU A 84 0.75 -0.45 -5.93
N SER A 85 1.62 0.41 -5.42
CA SER A 85 2.72 0.99 -6.17
C SER A 85 3.89 0.01 -6.25
N THR A 86 4.01 -0.74 -7.34
CA THR A 86 5.31 -1.33 -7.72
C THR A 86 5.97 -0.38 -8.72
N SER A 87 6.89 0.43 -8.19
CA SER A 87 7.75 1.32 -8.96
C SER A 87 8.80 0.53 -9.74
N LEU A 88 8.49 0.18 -10.97
CA LEU A 88 9.44 -0.08 -12.05
C LEU A 88 8.88 0.61 -13.31
N GLN A 89 9.13 1.90 -13.48
CA GLN A 89 8.90 2.58 -14.75
C GLN A 89 9.96 2.09 -15.73
N LEU A 90 9.66 1.02 -16.46
CA LEU A 90 10.21 0.86 -17.80
C LEU A 90 9.44 1.79 -18.72
N SER A 91 10.17 2.61 -19.49
CA SER A 91 9.62 3.38 -20.60
C SER A 91 9.07 2.40 -21.63
N PHE A 92 7.76 2.17 -21.60
CA PHE A 92 7.07 1.38 -22.60
C PHE A 92 6.68 2.34 -23.72
N ASP A 93 7.28 2.20 -24.91
CA ASP A 93 6.96 2.97 -26.13
C ASP A 93 5.58 2.60 -26.72
N GLY A 94 4.66 2.11 -25.90
CA GLY A 94 3.29 1.84 -26.28
C GLY A 94 2.42 3.07 -26.07
N GLU A 95 1.61 3.39 -27.08
CA GLU A 95 0.55 4.40 -27.06
C GLU A 95 -0.19 4.47 -25.71
N PRO A 96 -0.60 5.67 -25.24
CA PRO A 96 -1.25 5.86 -23.96
C PRO A 96 -2.49 4.96 -23.84
N GLN A 97 -2.33 3.87 -23.10
CA GLN A 97 -3.42 2.94 -22.85
C GLN A 97 -4.42 3.64 -21.91
N GLU A 98 -5.61 3.96 -22.45
CA GLU A 98 -6.70 4.52 -21.66
C GLU A 98 -6.93 3.66 -20.41
N ALA A 99 -7.19 4.33 -19.27
CA ALA A 99 -7.40 3.66 -17.99
C ALA A 99 -8.48 2.58 -18.12
N TYR A 100 -8.04 1.31 -18.13
CA TYR A 100 -8.90 0.15 -18.33
C TYR A 100 -9.98 0.08 -17.23
N LYS A 101 -11.24 0.21 -17.63
CA LYS A 101 -12.41 0.04 -16.76
C LYS A 101 -13.19 -1.19 -17.22
N PRO A 102 -13.08 -2.34 -16.54
CA PRO A 102 -13.89 -3.51 -16.88
C PRO A 102 -15.36 -3.21 -16.62
N ASN A 103 -16.23 -3.50 -17.60
CA ASN A 103 -17.66 -3.22 -17.48
C ASN A 103 -18.42 -4.35 -16.77
N ASN A 104 -17.86 -5.56 -16.76
CA ASN A 104 -18.44 -6.72 -16.07
C ASN A 104 -17.36 -7.71 -15.57
N LEU A 105 -17.76 -8.62 -14.67
CA LEU A 105 -16.88 -9.61 -14.05
C LEU A 105 -16.25 -10.56 -15.08
N ARG A 106 -17.00 -10.94 -16.10
CA ARG A 106 -16.58 -11.90 -17.14
C ARG A 106 -15.45 -11.33 -18.01
N GLU A 107 -15.53 -10.05 -18.37
CA GLU A 107 -14.45 -9.33 -19.07
C GLU A 107 -13.18 -9.28 -18.21
N CYS A 108 -13.32 -9.11 -16.90
CA CYS A 108 -12.20 -9.10 -15.97
C CYS A 108 -11.49 -10.47 -15.91
N GLU A 109 -12.26 -11.56 -15.89
CA GLU A 109 -11.73 -12.93 -15.95
C GLU A 109 -11.04 -13.23 -17.29
N GLN A 110 -11.65 -12.82 -18.41
CA GLN A 110 -11.07 -12.98 -19.74
C GLN A 110 -9.73 -12.24 -19.87
N GLU A 111 -9.65 -11.00 -19.37
CA GLU A 111 -8.41 -10.24 -19.38
C GLU A 111 -7.34 -10.85 -18.50
N LEU A 112 -7.69 -11.39 -17.33
CA LEU A 112 -6.74 -12.11 -16.49
C LEU A 112 -6.11 -13.28 -17.26
N VAL A 113 -6.93 -14.06 -17.96
CA VAL A 113 -6.46 -15.18 -18.77
C VAL A 113 -5.61 -14.68 -19.95
N ASN A 114 -5.99 -13.57 -20.59
CA ASN A 114 -5.21 -12.97 -21.67
C ASN A 114 -3.83 -12.49 -21.20
N LEU A 115 -3.77 -11.84 -20.04
CA LEU A 115 -2.53 -11.36 -19.45
C LEU A 115 -1.63 -12.53 -19.01
N GLN A 116 -2.22 -13.57 -18.41
CA GLN A 116 -1.51 -14.80 -18.07
C GLN A 116 -0.87 -15.43 -19.32
N ARG A 117 -1.62 -15.52 -20.44
CA ARG A 117 -1.08 -16.04 -21.71
C ARG A 117 0.07 -15.20 -22.25
N LYS A 118 -0.06 -13.87 -22.24
CA LYS A 118 1.02 -12.96 -22.66
C LYS A 118 2.29 -13.15 -21.83
N TYR A 119 2.13 -13.28 -20.51
CA TYR A 119 3.25 -13.50 -19.59
C TYR A 119 3.96 -14.83 -19.84
N ILE A 120 3.19 -15.92 -19.98
CA ILE A 120 3.74 -17.25 -20.28
C ILE A 120 4.54 -17.20 -21.59
N ASN A 121 3.97 -16.61 -22.65
CA ASN A 121 4.65 -16.50 -23.94
C ASN A 121 5.98 -15.71 -23.85
N LEU A 122 5.99 -14.66 -23.02
CA LEU A 122 7.21 -13.87 -22.79
C LEU A 122 8.28 -14.68 -22.05
N LEU A 123 7.89 -15.45 -21.04
CA LEU A 123 8.81 -16.36 -20.32
C LEU A 123 9.37 -17.44 -21.25
N GLU A 124 8.54 -18.04 -22.09
CA GLU A 124 8.96 -19.04 -23.08
C GLU A 124 10.00 -18.44 -24.03
N LYS A 125 9.72 -17.27 -24.63
CA LYS A 125 10.67 -16.57 -25.49
C LYS A 125 11.98 -16.22 -24.79
N PHE A 126 11.91 -15.82 -23.53
CA PHE A 126 13.11 -15.51 -22.75
C PHE A 126 13.95 -16.77 -22.50
N ASN A 127 13.32 -17.88 -22.14
CA ASN A 127 13.98 -19.16 -21.96
C ASN A 127 14.62 -19.66 -23.27
N ASP A 128 13.91 -19.54 -24.40
CA ASP A 128 14.45 -19.86 -25.72
C ASP A 128 15.70 -19.03 -26.05
N LEU A 129 15.71 -17.75 -25.66
CA LEU A 129 16.85 -16.86 -25.87
C LEU A 129 18.04 -17.26 -25.00
N LEU A 130 17.82 -17.63 -23.74
CA LEU A 130 18.85 -18.17 -22.86
C LEU A 130 19.46 -19.45 -23.41
N LEU A 131 18.65 -20.36 -23.94
CA LEU A 131 19.11 -21.60 -24.55
C LEU A 131 19.96 -21.33 -25.80
N LYS A 132 19.56 -20.36 -26.63
CA LYS A 132 20.32 -19.96 -27.83
C LYS A 132 21.65 -19.29 -27.54
N THR A 133 21.79 -18.59 -26.41
CA THR A 133 23.04 -17.93 -26.02
C THR A 133 24.06 -18.88 -25.38
N GLN A 134 23.63 -20.04 -24.86
CA GLN A 134 24.53 -21.03 -24.26
C GLN A 134 25.02 -22.12 -25.25
N ALA A 135 24.56 -22.08 -26.50
CA ALA A 135 25.04 -22.95 -27.60
C ALA A 135 26.04 -22.19 -28.48
#